data_AF-V7EFZ8-F1
#
_entry.id   AF-V7EFZ8-F1
#
_cell.length_a   1.000
_cell.length_b   1.000
_cell.length_c   1.000
_cell.angle_alpha   90.00
_cell.angle_beta   90.00
_cell.angle_gamma   90.00
#
_symmetry.space_group_name_H-M   'P 1'
#
loop_
_entity.id
_entity.type
_entity.pdbx_description
1 polymer ?
#
loop_
_entity_poly.entity_id
_entity_poly.type
_entity_poly.pdbx_seq_one_letter_code
_entity_poly.pdbx_strand_id
1 'polypeptide(L)'
;MGGGTRQKPCVWFSGFSSQGDGASFEATVRHAKGSAREIRSYAPKDETLHSIADRLQGTQRQNFDQLTADVTHRGRYYHEYCMTIDVMRDSPTGQAPVEGSEETVVETLHDLARWLYRQLEAEFDHLTSDEAVEEGITINGFTFTDAGRRFG
;
A
#
# COMPACT_ATOMS: atom_id res chain seq x y z
N MET A 1 -6.83 0.29 -31.62
CA MET A 1 -5.83 1.19 -31.04
C MET A 1 -5.90 1.06 -29.52
N GLY A 2 -5.07 0.21 -28.93
CA GLY A 2 -5.03 -0.06 -27.49
C GLY A 2 -3.82 0.63 -26.87
N GLY A 3 -3.98 1.89 -26.46
CA GLY A 3 -2.95 2.66 -25.77
C GLY A 3 -2.96 2.33 -24.28
N GLY A 4 -2.29 1.25 -23.89
CA GLY A 4 -2.12 0.87 -22.49
C GLY A 4 -0.90 1.55 -21.87
N THR A 5 -0.97 2.85 -21.58
CA THR A 5 0.00 3.55 -20.72
C THR A 5 -0.42 3.51 -19.26
N ARG A 6 -0.94 2.36 -18.78
CA ARG A 6 -1.21 2.22 -17.35
C ARG A 6 0.12 1.96 -16.66
N GLN A 7 0.63 2.96 -15.93
CA GLN A 7 1.77 2.78 -15.03
C GLN A 7 1.49 1.56 -14.14
N LYS A 8 2.48 0.66 -14.02
CA LYS A 8 2.37 -0.46 -13.10
C LYS A 8 2.30 0.10 -11.68
N PRO A 9 1.41 -0.41 -10.81
CA PRO A 9 1.42 -0.01 -9.41
C PRO A 9 2.82 -0.16 -8.82
N CYS A 10 3.31 0.89 -8.19
CA CYS A 10 4.63 0.90 -7.57
C CYS A 10 4.48 1.28 -6.11
N VAL A 11 5.13 0.54 -5.21
CA VAL A 11 5.17 0.82 -3.77
C VAL A 11 6.59 1.23 -3.44
N TRP A 12 6.73 2.37 -2.79
CA TRP A 12 7.99 2.90 -2.28
C TRP A 12 7.92 2.94 -0.75
N PHE A 13 9.02 2.66 -0.09
CA PHE A 13 9.12 2.77 1.35
C PHE A 13 10.53 3.21 1.76
N SER A 14 10.66 3.75 2.95
CA SER A 14 11.95 4.05 3.56
C SER A 14 12.01 3.52 4.97
N GLY A 15 13.16 2.94 5.32
CA GLY A 15 13.55 2.55 6.66
C GLY A 15 12.59 1.60 7.39
N PHE A 16 12.83 1.51 8.70
CA PHE A 16 12.08 0.90 9.82
C PHE A 16 12.70 1.39 11.15
N SER A 17 13.29 2.59 11.16
CA SER A 17 14.20 3.04 12.23
C SER A 17 14.20 4.55 12.49
N SER A 18 13.40 5.32 11.75
CA SER A 18 13.34 6.78 11.81
C SER A 18 11.90 7.31 11.72
N GLN A 19 11.62 8.46 12.35
CA GLN A 19 10.26 9.04 12.37
C GLN A 19 9.73 9.44 10.98
N GLY A 20 10.60 9.65 9.99
CA GLY A 20 10.23 9.97 8.61
C GLY A 20 9.99 8.75 7.72
N ASP A 21 10.09 7.54 8.29
CA ASP A 21 9.89 6.29 7.57
C ASP A 21 8.40 6.03 7.34
N GLY A 22 8.11 5.31 6.25
CA GLY A 22 6.75 5.05 5.83
C GLY A 22 6.69 4.33 4.51
N ALA A 23 5.50 4.30 3.92
CA ALA A 23 5.31 3.87 2.55
C ALA A 23 4.46 4.87 1.77
N SER A 24 4.68 4.91 0.46
CA SER A 24 3.84 5.58 -0.52
C SER A 24 3.64 4.66 -1.72
N PHE A 25 2.63 4.92 -2.54
CA PHE A 25 2.43 4.16 -3.76
C PHE A 25 1.92 5.04 -4.89
N GLU A 26 2.10 4.57 -6.11
CA GLU A 26 1.54 5.17 -7.32
C GLU A 26 0.54 4.21 -7.95
N ALA A 27 -0.68 4.68 -8.20
CA ALA A 27 -1.74 3.87 -8.75
C ALA A 27 -2.91 4.72 -9.27
N THR A 28 -3.62 4.20 -10.27
CA THR A 28 -4.99 4.65 -10.58
C THR A 28 -5.97 3.71 -9.91
N VAL A 29 -6.68 4.20 -8.90
CA VAL A 29 -7.72 3.50 -8.13
C VAL A 29 -9.09 3.82 -8.70
N ARG A 30 -9.87 2.79 -9.01
CA ARG A 30 -11.22 2.92 -9.57
C ARG A 30 -12.12 1.80 -9.06
N HIS A 31 -13.43 1.95 -9.25
CA HIS A 31 -14.35 0.88 -8.91
C HIS A 31 -13.99 -0.42 -9.66
N ALA A 32 -13.96 -1.53 -8.93
CA ALA A 32 -13.83 -2.86 -9.47
C ALA A 32 -14.89 -3.75 -8.81
N LYS A 33 -15.77 -4.31 -9.63
CA LYS A 33 -16.89 -5.12 -9.15
C LYS A 33 -16.37 -6.32 -8.37
N GLY A 34 -16.77 -6.44 -7.11
CA GLY A 34 -16.40 -7.56 -6.24
C GLY A 34 -15.07 -7.40 -5.49
N SER A 35 -14.38 -6.27 -5.62
CA SER A 35 -13.07 -6.04 -4.98
C SER A 35 -13.06 -6.29 -3.47
N ALA A 36 -14.04 -5.78 -2.73
CA ALA A 36 -14.14 -5.99 -1.28
C ALA A 36 -14.25 -7.47 -0.88
N ARG A 37 -14.91 -8.29 -1.71
CA ARG A 37 -15.01 -9.74 -1.50
C ARG A 37 -13.69 -10.44 -1.83
N GLU A 38 -13.01 -10.02 -2.89
CA GLU A 38 -11.70 -10.57 -3.27
C GLU A 38 -10.65 -10.27 -2.20
N ILE A 39 -10.62 -9.05 -1.67
CA ILE A 39 -9.75 -8.65 -0.55
C ILE A 39 -10.00 -9.55 0.67
N ARG A 40 -11.26 -9.78 1.04
CA ARG A 40 -11.63 -10.69 2.15
C ARG A 40 -11.26 -12.14 1.90
N SER A 41 -11.25 -12.57 0.64
CA SER A 41 -10.85 -13.93 0.30
C SER A 41 -9.33 -14.10 0.40
N TYR A 42 -8.57 -13.06 0.06
CA TYR A 42 -7.12 -13.02 0.14
C TYR A 42 -6.62 -12.90 1.60
N ALA A 43 -7.17 -11.96 2.37
CA ALA A 43 -6.75 -11.65 3.73
C ALA A 43 -7.93 -11.77 4.73
N PRO A 44 -8.46 -12.99 4.97
CA PRO A 44 -9.72 -13.19 5.70
C PRO A 44 -9.74 -12.71 7.15
N LYS A 45 -8.57 -12.45 7.75
CA LYS A 45 -8.42 -11.99 9.14
C LYS A 45 -8.01 -10.52 9.25
N ASP A 46 -7.80 -9.81 8.14
CA ASP A 46 -7.29 -8.45 8.16
C ASP A 46 -8.43 -7.42 8.23
N GLU A 47 -8.89 -7.15 9.45
CA GLU A 47 -9.97 -6.20 9.70
C GLU A 47 -9.63 -4.77 9.27
N THR A 48 -8.35 -4.38 9.26
CA THR A 48 -7.93 -3.05 8.83
C THR A 48 -8.08 -2.92 7.32
N LEU A 49 -7.57 -3.89 6.56
CA LEU A 49 -7.69 -3.92 5.11
C LEU A 49 -9.16 -4.04 4.69
N HIS A 50 -9.97 -4.77 5.45
CA HIS A 50 -11.42 -4.83 5.25
C HIS A 50 -12.10 -3.47 5.41
N SER A 51 -11.77 -2.73 6.46
CA SER A 51 -12.31 -1.39 6.72
C SER A 51 -11.95 -0.40 5.61
N ILE A 52 -10.70 -0.42 5.14
CA ILE A 52 -10.24 0.38 3.98
C ILE A 52 -11.07 0.06 2.74
N ALA A 53 -11.25 -1.23 2.43
CA ALA A 53 -12.04 -1.66 1.28
C ALA A 53 -13.51 -1.23 1.37
N ASP A 54 -14.10 -1.31 2.56
CA ASP A 54 -15.50 -0.95 2.80
C ASP A 54 -15.72 0.56 2.69
N ARG A 55 -14.81 1.38 3.21
CA ARG A 55 -14.84 2.84 3.05
C ARG A 55 -14.78 3.24 1.59
N LEU A 56 -13.81 2.73 0.82
CA LEU A 56 -13.72 2.98 -0.62
C LEU A 56 -14.98 2.53 -1.36
N GLN A 57 -15.53 1.35 -1.01
CA GLN A 57 -16.76 0.86 -1.63
C GLN A 57 -17.98 1.73 -1.28
N GLY A 58 -18.09 2.19 -0.04
CA GLY A 58 -19.17 3.08 0.40
C GLY A 58 -19.14 4.40 -0.35
N THR A 59 -17.96 5.03 -0.47
CA THR A 59 -17.79 6.28 -1.21
C THR A 59 -18.04 6.11 -2.70
N GLN A 60 -17.63 4.98 -3.30
CA GLN A 60 -17.97 4.66 -4.69
C GLN A 60 -19.48 4.57 -4.91
N ARG A 61 -20.22 3.88 -4.03
CA ARG A 61 -21.69 3.75 -4.16
C ARG A 61 -22.41 5.09 -4.11
N GLN A 62 -21.97 6.02 -3.26
CA GLN A 62 -22.52 7.38 -3.19
C GLN A 62 -22.33 8.15 -4.50
N ASN A 63 -21.31 7.79 -5.28
CA ASN A 63 -20.94 8.40 -6.54
C ASN A 63 -21.28 7.52 -7.75
N PHE A 64 -22.20 6.56 -7.60
CA PHE A 64 -22.63 5.63 -8.65
C PHE A 64 -21.48 4.85 -9.30
N ASP A 65 -20.45 4.52 -8.52
CA ASP A 65 -19.26 3.78 -8.93
C ASP A 65 -18.41 4.50 -10.01
N GLN A 66 -18.51 5.84 -10.06
CA GLN A 66 -17.85 6.69 -11.06
C GLN A 66 -16.57 7.38 -10.56
N LEU A 67 -16.11 7.11 -9.34
CA LEU A 67 -14.88 7.75 -8.86
C LEU A 67 -13.63 7.09 -9.44
N THR A 68 -12.68 7.92 -9.82
CA THR A 68 -11.30 7.54 -10.11
C THR A 68 -10.38 8.40 -9.26
N ALA A 69 -9.36 7.78 -8.66
CA ALA A 69 -8.32 8.48 -7.93
C ALA A 69 -6.97 8.16 -8.55
N ASP A 70 -6.25 9.20 -8.99
CA ASP A 70 -4.88 9.09 -9.47
C ASP A 70 -3.91 9.45 -8.34
N VAL A 71 -3.17 8.44 -7.89
CA VAL A 71 -2.18 8.54 -6.82
C VAL A 71 -0.80 8.63 -7.45
N THR A 72 -0.08 9.69 -7.13
CA THR A 72 1.30 9.94 -7.59
C THR A 72 2.20 10.27 -6.41
N HIS A 73 3.48 9.94 -6.51
CA HIS A 73 4.47 10.32 -5.52
C HIS A 73 5.05 11.70 -5.83
N ARG A 74 5.27 12.52 -4.79
CA ARG A 74 6.04 13.76 -4.89
C ARG A 74 7.08 13.87 -3.78
N GLY A 75 8.23 14.41 -4.14
CA GLY A 75 9.28 14.77 -3.21
C GLY A 75 10.34 13.69 -3.04
N ARG A 76 11.08 13.76 -1.93
CA ARG A 76 12.23 12.88 -1.65
C ARG A 76 11.94 11.80 -0.60
N TYR A 77 10.87 11.96 0.17
CA TYR A 77 10.49 11.05 1.24
C TYR A 77 9.44 10.05 0.75
N TYR A 78 9.33 8.92 1.42
CA TYR A 78 8.42 7.84 1.05
C TYR A 78 7.52 7.51 2.23
N HIS A 79 6.55 8.38 2.50
CA HIS A 79 5.50 8.17 3.51
C HIS A 79 4.14 8.60 2.94
N GLU A 80 3.06 8.37 3.68
CA GLU A 80 1.70 8.49 3.15
C GLU A 80 1.42 9.92 2.65
N TYR A 81 1.87 10.93 3.38
CA TYR A 81 1.72 12.35 2.99
C TYR A 81 2.62 12.80 1.83
N CYS A 82 3.45 11.92 1.26
CA CYS A 82 4.17 12.18 0.00
C CYS A 82 3.33 11.83 -1.24
N MET A 83 2.11 11.34 -1.06
CA MET A 83 1.18 11.05 -2.14
C MET A 83 0.37 12.30 -2.49
N THR A 84 0.35 12.66 -3.78
CA THR A 84 -0.67 13.54 -4.36
C THR A 84 -1.78 12.66 -4.90
N ILE A 85 -3.00 12.90 -4.44
CA ILE A 85 -4.18 12.10 -4.78
C ILE A 85 -5.19 13.04 -5.44
N ASP A 86 -5.41 12.85 -6.74
CA ASP A 86 -6.41 13.59 -7.50
C ASP A 86 -7.66 12.72 -7.66
N VAL A 87 -8.79 13.17 -7.08
CA VAL A 87 -10.04 12.42 -7.08
C VAL A 87 -11.02 13.08 -8.03
N MET A 88 -11.43 12.34 -9.05
CA MET A 88 -12.38 12.80 -10.06
C MET A 88 -13.58 11.87 -10.13
N ARG A 89 -14.71 12.43 -10.58
CA ARG A 89 -15.90 11.66 -10.92
C ARG A 89 -16.10 11.68 -12.42
N ASP A 90 -16.09 10.50 -13.04
CA ASP A 90 -16.35 10.31 -14.46
C ASP A 90 -17.86 10.36 -14.75
N SER A 91 -18.45 11.55 -14.58
CA SER A 91 -19.85 11.82 -14.84
C SER A 91 -20.04 12.35 -16.27
N PRO A 92 -20.97 11.80 -17.07
CA PRO A 92 -21.29 12.32 -18.40
C PRO A 92 -21.73 13.79 -18.40
N THR A 93 -22.19 14.29 -17.26
CA THR A 93 -22.65 15.68 -17.08
C THR A 93 -21.63 16.56 -16.37
N GLY A 94 -20.42 16.06 -16.12
CA GLY A 94 -19.34 16.82 -15.45
C GLY A 94 -19.61 17.10 -13.98
N GLN A 95 -20.43 16.28 -13.31
CA GLN A 95 -20.68 16.41 -11.88
C GLN A 95 -19.41 16.13 -11.08
N ALA A 96 -19.11 17.02 -10.14
CA ALA A 96 -18.07 16.79 -9.13
C ALA A 96 -18.41 15.56 -8.25
N PRO A 97 -17.41 15.00 -7.55
CA PRO A 97 -17.65 14.07 -6.47
C PRO A 97 -18.67 14.62 -5.46
N VAL A 98 -19.45 13.73 -4.86
CA VAL A 98 -20.36 14.08 -3.76
C VAL A 98 -19.55 14.69 -2.61
N GLU A 99 -20.09 15.71 -1.94
CA GLU A 99 -19.44 16.40 -0.82
C GLU A 99 -18.83 15.41 0.19
N GLY A 100 -17.58 15.65 0.58
CA GLY A 100 -16.81 14.78 1.49
C GLY A 100 -16.25 13.49 0.87
N SER A 101 -16.60 13.15 -0.37
CA SER A 101 -16.08 11.93 -1.03
C SER A 101 -14.60 12.02 -1.32
N GLU A 102 -14.11 13.18 -1.75
CA GLU A 102 -12.69 13.39 -2.06
C GLU A 102 -11.83 13.18 -0.80
N GLU A 103 -12.17 13.88 0.29
CA GLU A 103 -11.49 13.75 1.59
C GLU A 103 -11.51 12.30 2.08
N THR A 104 -12.66 11.64 2.01
CA THR A 104 -12.78 10.22 2.42
C THR A 104 -11.86 9.32 1.60
N VAL A 105 -11.78 9.52 0.28
CA VAL A 105 -10.89 8.72 -0.59
C VAL A 105 -9.43 9.00 -0.25
N VAL A 106 -9.04 10.27 -0.12
CA VAL A 106 -7.67 10.69 0.22
C VAL A 106 -7.22 10.05 1.53
N GLU A 107 -8.01 10.20 2.59
CA GLU A 107 -7.70 9.60 3.90
C GLU A 107 -7.61 8.08 3.82
N THR A 108 -8.55 7.44 3.12
CA THR A 108 -8.57 5.98 3.02
C THR A 108 -7.35 5.43 2.25
N LEU A 109 -6.86 6.17 1.26
CA LEU A 109 -5.65 5.81 0.53
C LEU A 109 -4.37 6.09 1.34
N HIS A 110 -4.35 7.12 2.18
CA HIS A 110 -3.29 7.28 3.19
C HIS A 110 -3.29 6.13 4.20
N ASP A 111 -4.46 5.68 4.66
CA ASP A 111 -4.57 4.52 5.55
C ASP A 111 -4.07 3.23 4.88
N LEU A 112 -4.32 3.08 3.57
CA LEU A 112 -3.74 1.97 2.80
C LEU A 112 -2.21 2.04 2.76
N ALA A 113 -1.61 3.22 2.57
CA ALA A 113 -0.16 3.38 2.61
C ALA A 113 0.42 3.03 3.99
N ARG A 114 -0.25 3.43 5.08
CA ARG A 114 0.13 3.05 6.45
C ARG A 114 0.02 1.56 6.68
N TRP A 115 -1.05 0.93 6.18
CA TRP A 115 -1.22 -0.51 6.25
C TRP A 115 -0.11 -1.25 5.51
N LEU A 116 0.24 -0.81 4.29
CA LEU A 116 1.36 -1.37 3.52
C LEU A 116 2.68 -1.27 4.29
N TYR A 117 2.96 -0.12 4.88
CA TYR A 117 4.17 0.07 5.67
C TYR A 117 4.26 -0.91 6.85
N ARG A 118 3.15 -1.13 7.59
CA ARG A 118 3.11 -2.11 8.69
C ARG A 118 3.36 -3.55 8.22
N GLN A 119 2.87 -3.93 7.03
CA GLN A 119 3.16 -5.25 6.48
C GLN A 119 4.64 -5.40 6.11
N LEU A 120 5.23 -4.35 5.53
CA LEU A 120 6.65 -4.32 5.20
C LEU A 120 7.53 -4.37 6.46
N GLU A 121 7.14 -3.66 7.53
CA GLU A 121 7.83 -3.66 8.82
C GLU A 121 7.76 -5.05 9.48
N ALA A 122 6.59 -5.68 9.52
CA ALA A 122 6.44 -7.04 10.05
C ALA A 122 7.29 -8.07 9.29
N GLU A 123 7.39 -7.95 7.97
CA GLU A 123 8.26 -8.80 7.15
C GLU A 123 9.74 -8.53 7.43
N PHE A 124 10.12 -7.25 7.56
CA PHE A 124 11.48 -6.88 7.91
C PHE A 124 11.90 -7.43 9.28
N ASP A 125 11.05 -7.30 10.29
CA ASP A 125 11.27 -7.86 11.63
C ASP A 125 11.44 -9.37 11.59
N HIS A 126 10.62 -10.06 10.78
CA HIS A 126 10.76 -11.50 10.58
C HIS A 126 12.10 -11.87 9.93
N LEU A 127 12.46 -11.21 8.83
CA LEU A 127 13.69 -11.49 8.08
C LEU A 127 14.96 -11.11 8.83
N THR A 128 14.87 -10.21 9.81
CA THR A 128 15.99 -9.77 10.65
C THR A 128 16.02 -10.41 12.03
N SER A 129 15.06 -11.31 12.32
CA SER A 129 15.03 -12.09 13.56
C SER A 129 16.27 -12.98 13.71
N ASP A 130 16.68 -13.22 14.95
CA ASP A 130 17.83 -14.08 15.26
C ASP A 130 17.65 -15.48 14.64
N GLU A 131 16.43 -16.01 14.67
CA GLU A 131 16.09 -17.31 14.09
C GLU A 131 16.25 -17.33 12.56
N ALA A 132 15.76 -16.30 11.86
CA ALA A 132 15.90 -16.21 10.40
C ALA A 132 17.36 -16.00 9.99
N VAL A 133 18.13 -15.25 10.79
CA VAL A 133 19.57 -15.06 10.58
C VAL A 133 20.34 -16.36 10.80
N GLU A 134 20.03 -17.10 11.87
CA GLU A 134 20.64 -18.41 12.16
C GLU A 134 20.33 -19.44 11.06
N GLU A 135 19.08 -19.50 10.62
CA GLU A 135 18.66 -20.35 9.51
C GLU A 135 19.42 -19.97 8.22
N GLY A 136 19.53 -18.68 7.92
CA GLY A 136 20.27 -18.17 6.77
C GLY A 136 21.77 -18.52 6.82
N ILE A 137 22.40 -18.43 7.99
CA ILE A 137 23.80 -18.85 8.20
C ILE A 137 23.94 -20.36 7.93
N THR A 138 23.02 -21.16 8.48
CA THR A 138 23.04 -22.62 8.37
C THR A 138 22.82 -23.10 6.93
N ILE A 139 21.81 -22.58 6.22
CA ILE A 139 21.50 -22.93 4.83
C ILE A 139 22.67 -22.63 3.89
N ASN A 140 23.33 -21.49 4.12
CA ASN A 140 24.48 -21.08 3.30
C ASN A 140 25.79 -21.76 3.71
N GLY A 141 25.78 -22.61 4.74
CA GLY A 141 26.95 -23.32 5.24
C GLY A 141 28.02 -22.39 5.80
N PHE A 142 27.64 -21.18 6.26
CA PHE A 142 28.60 -20.27 6.86
C PHE A 142 28.92 -20.70 8.29
N THR A 143 30.21 -20.71 8.62
CA THR A 143 30.69 -21.00 9.97
C THR A 143 31.58 -19.86 10.49
N PHE A 144 31.40 -19.51 11.76
CA PHE A 144 32.07 -18.37 12.41
C PHE A 144 32.70 -18.80 13.73
N THR A 145 33.90 -18.30 14.02
CA THR A 145 34.56 -18.53 15.32
C THR A 145 33.87 -17.71 16.42
N ASP A 146 34.15 -18.00 17.69
CA ASP A 146 33.64 -17.21 18.84
C ASP A 146 33.98 -15.71 18.75
N ALA A 147 35.03 -15.34 18.00
CA ALA A 147 35.39 -13.95 17.74
C ALA A 147 34.67 -13.33 16.52
N GLY A 148 33.67 -14.01 15.95
CA GLY A 148 32.89 -13.59 14.79
C GLY A 148 33.64 -13.66 13.45
N ARG A 149 34.78 -14.37 13.37
CA ARG A 149 35.53 -14.49 12.11
C ARG A 149 35.03 -15.68 11.31
N ARG A 150 34.76 -15.48 10.02
CA ARG A 150 34.42 -16.57 9.10
C ARG A 150 35.58 -17.56 8.98
N PHE A 151 35.27 -18.84 8.94
CA PHE A 151 36.21 -19.92 8.65
C PHE A 151 35.49 -21.05 7.90
N GLY A 152 36.24 -21.94 7.23
CA GLY A 152 35.69 -22.88 6.24
C GLY A 152 35.84 -22.34 4.84
#